data_AF-A0A3D0P079-F1
#
_entry.id   AF-A0A3D0P079-F1
#
_cell.length_a   1.000
_cell.length_b   1.000
_cell.length_c   1.000
_cell.angle_alpha   90.00
_cell.angle_beta   90.00
_cell.angle_gamma   90.00
#
_symmetry.space_group_name_H-M   'P 1'
#
loop_
_entity.id
_entity.type
_entity.pdbx_description
1 polymer ?
#
loop_
_entity_poly.entity_id
_entity_poly.type
_entity_poly.pdbx_seq_one_letter_code
_entity_poly.pdbx_strand_id
1 'polypeptide(L)'
;TPAAASTRNRKVPTEIRELATRYKIPVLRPPMITGPFMNDATVLMDQLSAPSTRVHGTTVDILGVGVLIEGEPGIGKSEAALALIERGHSLVADDITVLRRDGGDVISATSVEITRYHMEIRGLGIIHVPSLFGVAAVRTDVRLDLIVRLQRPSPQVELDRTGLNTMYRNVFGVNVPLVTLPVDAGRDLAHVIEVAALNQRLKMLGHDAAKELDEKLIGILSKRRRAS
;
A
#
# COMPACT_ATOMS: atom_id res chain seq x y z
N THR A 1 -32.55 2.94 12.75
CA THR A 1 -31.61 4.07 12.90
C THR A 1 -30.46 3.63 13.78
N PRO A 2 -29.21 3.60 13.28
CA PRO A 2 -28.06 3.08 14.03
C PRO A 2 -27.65 3.98 15.21
N ALA A 3 -27.81 5.31 15.08
CA ALA A 3 -27.64 6.27 16.17
C ALA A 3 -28.30 7.62 15.82
N ALA A 4 -28.47 8.50 16.79
CA ALA A 4 -28.84 9.91 16.59
C ALA A 4 -27.81 10.85 17.24
N ALA A 5 -27.64 12.06 16.73
CA ALA A 5 -26.70 13.04 17.29
C ALA A 5 -27.33 14.42 17.47
N SER A 6 -27.15 15.02 18.65
CA SER A 6 -27.51 16.41 18.98
C SER A 6 -26.25 17.26 19.12
N THR A 7 -25.92 18.00 18.06
CA THR A 7 -24.68 18.78 17.94
C THR A 7 -24.71 20.05 18.79
N ARG A 8 -23.56 20.73 18.92
CA ARG A 8 -23.36 21.95 19.74
C ARG A 8 -23.68 21.76 21.22
N ASN A 9 -23.51 20.54 21.72
CA ASN A 9 -23.89 20.13 23.08
C ASN A 9 -25.36 20.45 23.45
N ARG A 10 -26.25 20.60 22.45
CA ARG A 10 -27.66 20.91 22.71
C ARG A 10 -28.31 19.78 23.50
N LYS A 11 -29.12 20.15 24.49
CA LYS A 11 -29.95 19.19 25.23
C LYS A 11 -30.90 18.51 24.24
N VAL A 12 -30.95 17.20 24.31
CA VAL A 12 -31.89 16.39 23.51
C VAL A 12 -33.28 16.55 24.13
N PRO A 13 -34.32 16.88 23.35
CA PRO A 13 -35.71 16.94 23.83
C PRO A 13 -36.13 15.65 24.55
N THR A 14 -36.97 15.79 25.57
CA THR A 14 -37.36 14.67 26.45
C THR A 14 -38.05 13.56 25.65
N GLU A 15 -38.90 13.94 24.69
CA GLU A 15 -39.63 13.03 23.81
C GLU A 15 -38.67 12.15 22.99
N ILE A 16 -37.63 12.77 22.42
CA ILE A 16 -36.60 12.06 21.63
C ILE A 16 -35.80 11.12 22.53
N ARG A 17 -35.48 11.53 23.77
CA ARG A 17 -34.74 10.71 24.73
C ARG A 17 -35.54 9.48 25.16
N GLU A 18 -36.82 9.64 25.48
CA GLU A 18 -37.71 8.53 25.86
C GLU A 18 -37.87 7.51 24.72
N LEU A 19 -38.05 8.01 23.49
CA LEU A 19 -38.10 7.16 22.30
C LEU A 19 -36.77 6.44 22.09
N ALA A 20 -35.64 7.14 22.20
CA ALA A 20 -34.32 6.54 22.05
C ALA A 20 -34.05 5.44 23.09
N THR A 21 -34.44 5.64 24.35
CA THR A 21 -34.36 4.60 25.39
C THR A 21 -35.27 3.41 25.07
N ARG A 22 -36.52 3.65 24.67
CA ARG A 22 -37.49 2.60 24.31
C ARG A 22 -36.99 1.73 23.15
N TYR A 23 -36.46 2.37 22.11
CA TYR A 23 -35.98 1.70 20.89
C TYR A 23 -34.49 1.32 20.93
N LYS A 24 -33.80 1.55 22.07
CA LYS A 24 -32.36 1.27 22.26
C LYS A 24 -31.47 1.94 21.20
N ILE A 25 -31.80 3.15 20.79
CA ILE A 25 -31.02 3.94 19.84
C ILE A 25 -30.03 4.81 20.62
N PRO A 26 -28.71 4.69 20.40
CA PRO A 26 -27.73 5.59 21.03
C PRO A 26 -27.93 7.05 20.61
N VAL A 27 -27.86 7.98 21.57
CA VAL A 27 -27.93 9.42 21.30
C VAL A 27 -26.63 10.10 21.72
N LEU A 28 -25.90 10.61 20.74
CA LEU A 28 -24.63 11.30 20.91
C LEU A 28 -24.86 12.81 21.11
N ARG A 29 -24.03 13.45 21.93
CA ARG A 29 -24.08 14.91 22.16
C ARG A 29 -22.71 15.57 21.94
N PRO A 30 -22.18 15.55 20.70
CA PRO A 30 -20.89 16.16 20.42
C PRO A 30 -20.96 17.68 20.64
N PRO A 31 -19.90 18.31 21.18
CA PRO A 31 -19.83 19.76 21.34
C PRO A 31 -19.65 20.49 20.00
N MET A 32 -19.26 19.78 18.94
CA MET A 32 -18.99 20.31 17.61
C MET A 32 -20.20 20.97 16.94
N ILE A 33 -19.92 21.93 16.06
CA ILE A 33 -20.91 22.51 15.14
C ILE A 33 -21.34 21.47 14.11
N THR A 34 -22.59 21.55 13.68
CA THR A 34 -23.25 20.55 12.81
C THR A 34 -22.49 20.26 11.52
N GLY A 35 -22.03 21.27 10.78
CA GLY A 35 -21.29 21.08 9.52
C GLY A 35 -20.01 20.25 9.69
N PRO A 36 -19.05 20.70 10.54
CA PRO A 36 -17.84 19.94 10.83
C PRO A 36 -18.12 18.52 11.38
N PHE A 37 -19.11 18.38 12.28
CA PHE A 37 -19.50 17.06 12.79
C PHE A 37 -19.97 16.13 11.67
N MET A 38 -20.80 16.63 10.75
CA MET A 38 -21.29 15.82 9.63
C MET A 38 -20.16 15.40 8.70
N ASN A 39 -19.20 16.29 8.41
CA ASN A 39 -18.02 15.94 7.62
C ASN A 39 -17.19 14.85 8.30
N ASP A 40 -16.80 15.04 9.56
CA ASP A 40 -15.98 14.08 10.29
C ASP A 40 -16.69 12.73 10.45
N ALA A 41 -17.99 12.75 10.74
CA ALA A 41 -18.81 11.53 10.81
C ALA A 41 -18.89 10.83 9.46
N THR A 42 -19.00 11.57 8.36
CA THR A 42 -19.03 10.98 7.00
C THR A 42 -17.70 10.29 6.70
N VAL A 43 -16.57 11.00 6.91
CA VAL A 43 -15.23 10.44 6.69
C VAL A 43 -15.00 9.20 7.55
N LEU A 44 -15.40 9.23 8.82
CA LEU A 44 -15.26 8.10 9.73
C LEU A 44 -16.12 6.91 9.28
N MET A 45 -17.38 7.15 8.88
CA MET A 45 -18.27 6.09 8.40
C MET A 45 -17.75 5.47 7.10
N ASP A 46 -17.20 6.27 6.20
CA ASP A 46 -16.55 5.78 4.98
C ASP A 46 -15.34 4.89 5.32
N GLN A 47 -14.48 5.32 6.25
CA GLN A 47 -13.33 4.52 6.70
C GLN A 47 -13.74 3.21 7.39
N LEU A 48 -14.80 3.23 8.21
CA LEU A 48 -15.29 2.06 8.94
C LEU A 48 -16.02 1.06 8.03
N SER A 49 -16.62 1.53 6.95
CA SER A 49 -17.34 0.70 5.98
C SER A 49 -16.52 0.32 4.75
N ALA A 50 -15.31 0.88 4.61
CA ALA A 50 -14.41 0.63 3.50
C ALA A 50 -14.07 -0.87 3.37
N PRO A 51 -14.18 -1.44 2.15
CA PRO A 51 -13.83 -2.83 1.93
C PRO A 51 -12.35 -3.04 2.22
N SER A 52 -12.05 -4.11 2.96
CA SER A 52 -10.69 -4.49 3.33
C SER A 52 -10.45 -5.98 3.20
N THR A 53 -9.19 -6.33 2.94
CA THR A 53 -8.73 -7.72 2.80
C THR A 53 -7.35 -7.87 3.40
N ARG A 54 -6.99 -9.11 3.75
CA ARG A 54 -5.66 -9.46 4.24
C ARG A 54 -4.92 -10.20 3.13
N VAL A 55 -3.70 -9.78 2.85
CA VAL A 55 -2.82 -10.42 1.89
C VAL A 55 -1.52 -10.80 2.58
N HIS A 56 -0.98 -11.96 2.22
CA HIS A 56 0.34 -12.37 2.69
C HIS A 56 1.41 -11.63 1.89
N GLY A 57 2.32 -10.95 2.59
CA GLY A 57 3.34 -10.10 1.98
C GLY A 57 3.81 -9.00 2.93
N THR A 58 4.99 -8.49 2.62
CA THR A 58 5.67 -7.45 3.40
C THR A 58 5.51 -6.12 2.67
N THR A 59 5.02 -5.09 3.36
CA THR A 59 4.83 -3.75 2.79
C THR A 59 5.84 -2.76 3.36
N VAL A 60 6.45 -1.98 2.48
CA VAL A 60 7.43 -0.95 2.80
C VAL A 60 7.09 0.37 2.11
N ASP A 61 7.46 1.48 2.72
CA ASP A 61 7.44 2.82 2.12
C ASP A 61 8.86 3.16 1.62
N ILE A 62 9.01 3.26 0.31
CA ILE A 62 10.27 3.58 -0.37
C ILE A 62 10.14 4.98 -0.95
N LEU A 63 10.69 5.97 -0.24
CA LEU A 63 10.68 7.39 -0.65
C LEU A 63 9.28 7.91 -1.04
N GLY A 64 8.24 7.51 -0.28
CA GLY A 64 6.85 7.91 -0.49
C GLY A 64 6.07 7.01 -1.46
N VAL A 65 6.66 5.90 -1.92
CA VAL A 65 6.00 4.89 -2.77
C VAL A 65 5.70 3.68 -1.89
N GLY A 66 4.42 3.36 -1.70
CA GLY A 66 4.06 2.15 -0.97
C GLY A 66 4.19 0.90 -1.84
N VAL A 67 5.06 0.00 -1.41
CA VAL A 67 5.39 -1.23 -2.14
C VAL A 67 4.97 -2.45 -1.33
N LEU A 68 4.05 -3.25 -1.87
CA LEU A 68 3.75 -4.59 -1.35
C LEU A 68 4.66 -5.62 -2.03
N ILE A 69 5.51 -6.27 -1.25
CA ILE A 69 6.36 -7.38 -1.68
C ILE A 69 5.61 -8.69 -1.38
N GLU A 70 5.20 -9.38 -2.44
CA GLU A 70 4.53 -10.68 -2.36
C GLU A 70 5.40 -11.79 -2.98
N GLY A 71 5.08 -13.04 -2.66
CA GLY A 71 5.83 -14.20 -3.12
C GLY A 71 5.70 -15.38 -2.16
N GLU A 72 6.22 -16.53 -2.56
CA GLU A 72 6.15 -17.76 -1.77
C GLU A 72 6.80 -17.61 -0.37
N PRO A 73 6.36 -18.38 0.63
CA PRO A 73 7.02 -18.41 1.93
C PRO A 73 8.51 -18.77 1.81
N GLY A 74 9.38 -18.03 2.50
CA GLY A 74 10.83 -18.27 2.47
C GLY A 74 11.53 -17.86 1.17
N ILE A 75 10.89 -17.06 0.31
CA ILE A 75 11.51 -16.54 -0.92
C ILE A 75 12.44 -15.33 -0.67
N GLY A 76 12.44 -14.76 0.54
CA GLY A 76 13.27 -13.60 0.88
C GLY A 76 12.54 -12.27 1.06
N LYS A 77 11.22 -12.27 1.31
CA LYS A 77 10.41 -11.03 1.43
C LYS A 77 10.88 -10.16 2.61
N SER A 78 10.97 -10.76 3.79
CA SER A 78 11.34 -10.07 5.04
C SER A 78 12.82 -9.67 5.01
N GLU A 79 13.69 -10.48 4.43
CA GLU A 79 15.11 -10.16 4.25
C GLU A 79 15.32 -8.98 3.28
N ALA A 80 14.59 -8.94 2.16
CA ALA A 80 14.63 -7.80 1.24
C ALA A 80 14.07 -6.52 1.90
N ALA A 81 13.00 -6.64 2.68
CA ALA A 81 12.43 -5.52 3.43
C ALA A 81 13.39 -5.00 4.52
N LEU A 82 14.08 -5.90 5.24
CA LEU A 82 15.08 -5.52 6.23
C LEU A 82 16.22 -4.73 5.59
N ALA A 83 16.76 -5.20 4.46
CA ALA A 83 17.81 -4.49 3.73
C ALA A 83 17.34 -3.12 3.20
N LEU A 84 16.05 -2.96 2.85
CA LEU A 84 15.48 -1.65 2.51
C LEU A 84 15.40 -0.73 3.73
N ILE A 85 15.03 -1.25 4.89
CA ILE A 85 14.98 -0.48 6.15
C ILE A 85 16.38 0.00 6.54
N GLU A 86 17.41 -0.85 6.40
CA GLU A 86 18.81 -0.49 6.63
C GLU A 86 19.29 0.65 5.71
N ARG A 87 18.66 0.83 4.54
CA ARG A 87 18.92 1.93 3.60
C ARG A 87 18.10 3.20 3.89
N GLY A 88 17.31 3.20 4.96
CA GLY A 88 16.53 4.36 5.41
C GLY A 88 15.06 4.37 4.97
N HIS A 89 14.56 3.28 4.38
CA HIS A 89 13.15 3.12 4.05
C HIS A 89 12.36 2.67 5.29
N SER A 90 11.02 2.67 5.20
CA SER A 90 10.17 2.39 6.37
C SER A 90 9.35 1.12 6.20
N LEU A 91 9.28 0.29 7.24
CA LEU A 91 8.34 -0.83 7.32
C LEU A 91 6.91 -0.34 7.57
N VAL A 92 5.96 -0.87 6.82
CA VAL A 92 4.52 -0.68 7.08
C VAL A 92 3.92 -1.93 7.71
N ALA A 93 4.21 -3.10 7.14
CA ALA A 93 3.70 -4.38 7.61
C ALA A 93 4.65 -5.51 7.19
N ASP A 94 4.78 -6.56 8.01
CA ASP A 94 5.45 -7.80 7.65
C ASP A 94 4.48 -8.98 7.80
N ASP A 95 4.70 -10.04 7.01
CA ASP A 95 3.87 -11.25 6.89
C ASP A 95 2.42 -11.03 6.40
N ILE A 96 1.62 -10.24 7.12
CA ILE A 96 0.22 -9.94 6.77
C ILE A 96 0.05 -8.43 6.59
N THR A 97 -0.25 -8.05 5.35
CA THR A 97 -0.67 -6.69 5.01
C THR A 97 -2.19 -6.63 4.90
N VAL A 98 -2.80 -5.63 5.55
CA VAL A 98 -4.21 -5.28 5.38
C VAL A 98 -4.30 -4.24 4.27
N LEU A 99 -5.03 -4.56 3.20
CA LEU A 99 -5.37 -3.61 2.15
C LEU A 99 -6.79 -3.11 2.36
N ARG A 100 -6.99 -1.79 2.26
CA ARG A 100 -8.30 -1.15 2.37
C ARG A 100 -8.49 -0.16 1.23
N ARG A 101 -9.69 -0.08 0.68
CA ARG A 101 -10.03 0.97 -0.28
C ARG A 101 -10.43 2.23 0.47
N ASP A 102 -9.53 3.19 0.55
CA ASP A 102 -9.86 4.52 1.03
C ASP A 102 -10.50 5.30 -0.15
N GLY A 103 -11.45 6.20 0.14
CA GLY A 103 -12.35 6.80 -0.85
C GLY A 103 -11.72 7.13 -2.22
N GLY A 104 -12.48 6.90 -3.29
CA GLY A 104 -12.00 7.03 -4.67
C GLY A 104 -11.22 5.80 -5.15
N ASP A 105 -10.09 6.03 -5.82
CA ASP A 105 -9.23 4.98 -6.41
C ASP A 105 -7.91 4.81 -5.64
N VAL A 106 -7.98 4.92 -4.32
CA VAL A 106 -6.83 4.79 -3.42
C VAL A 106 -6.93 3.50 -2.64
N ILE A 107 -5.87 2.70 -2.68
CA ILE A 107 -5.70 1.55 -1.79
C ILE A 107 -4.69 1.95 -0.72
N SER A 108 -5.05 1.84 0.55
CA SER A 108 -4.09 1.92 1.65
C SER A 108 -3.66 0.53 2.09
N ALA A 109 -2.41 0.43 2.53
CA ALA A 109 -1.80 -0.74 3.11
C ALA A 109 -1.39 -0.43 4.55
N THR A 110 -1.72 -1.32 5.47
CA THR A 110 -1.36 -1.21 6.90
C THR A 110 -1.09 -2.61 7.48
N SER A 111 -0.54 -2.69 8.69
CA SER A 111 -0.37 -3.95 9.40
C SER A 111 -1.63 -4.35 10.18
N VAL A 112 -1.74 -5.63 10.53
CA VAL A 112 -2.59 -6.01 11.67
C VAL A 112 -2.01 -5.45 12.97
N GLU A 113 -2.86 -5.19 13.95
CA GLU A 113 -2.45 -4.54 15.20
C GLU A 113 -1.43 -5.37 15.99
N ILE A 114 -1.61 -6.70 16.02
CA ILE A 114 -0.77 -7.61 16.79
C ILE A 114 0.68 -7.72 16.27
N THR A 115 0.91 -7.63 14.95
CA THR A 115 2.25 -7.71 14.34
C THR A 115 2.83 -6.33 14.02
N ARG A 116 2.15 -5.24 14.42
CA ARG A 116 2.58 -3.89 14.11
C ARG A 116 4.02 -3.67 14.59
N TYR A 117 4.86 -3.15 13.70
CA TYR A 117 6.28 -2.83 13.94
C TYR A 117 7.20 -4.03 14.26
N HIS A 118 6.67 -5.25 14.19
CA HIS A 118 7.44 -6.47 14.38
C HIS A 118 7.70 -7.15 13.03
N MET A 119 8.84 -7.83 12.94
CA MET A 119 9.27 -8.58 11.76
C MET A 119 9.92 -9.89 12.22
N GLU A 120 9.64 -11.00 11.53
CA GLU A 120 10.29 -12.28 11.79
C GLU A 120 11.48 -12.45 10.83
N ILE A 121 12.68 -12.61 11.38
CA ILE A 121 13.88 -12.90 10.61
C ILE A 121 14.34 -14.32 10.93
N ARG A 122 14.47 -15.16 9.89
CA ARG A 122 14.93 -16.53 10.07
C ARG A 122 16.33 -16.57 10.67
N GLY A 123 16.50 -17.39 11.71
CA GLY A 123 17.76 -17.51 12.45
C GLY A 123 17.98 -16.44 13.53
N LEU A 124 17.20 -15.35 13.54
CA LEU A 124 17.25 -14.33 14.60
C LEU A 124 15.99 -14.36 15.48
N GLY A 125 14.82 -14.69 14.92
CA GLY A 125 13.52 -14.61 15.58
C GLY A 125 12.79 -13.30 15.29
N ILE A 126 11.84 -12.94 16.15
CA ILE A 126 11.03 -11.72 16.01
C ILE A 126 11.83 -10.52 16.53
N ILE A 127 11.90 -9.47 15.72
CA ILE A 127 12.53 -8.19 16.07
C ILE A 127 11.49 -7.07 16.14
N HIS A 128 11.79 -6.04 16.94
CA HIS A 128 11.01 -4.80 16.96
C HIS A 128 11.77 -3.70 16.20
N VAL A 129 11.26 -3.34 15.01
CA VAL A 129 11.95 -2.47 14.05
C VAL A 129 12.25 -1.07 14.60
N PRO A 130 11.31 -0.35 15.26
CA PRO A 130 11.59 0.97 15.81
C PRO A 130 12.68 1.00 16.88
N SER A 131 12.84 -0.09 17.64
CA SER A 131 13.89 -0.16 18.68
C SER A 131 15.29 -0.28 18.09
N LEU A 132 15.40 -0.89 16.90
CA LEU A 132 16.69 -1.14 16.24
C LEU A 132 17.06 0.00 15.28
N PHE A 133 16.09 0.51 14.52
CA PHE A 133 16.31 1.44 13.40
C PHE A 133 15.67 2.83 13.62
N GLY A 134 15.03 3.04 14.78
CA GLY A 134 14.38 4.30 15.15
C GLY A 134 12.96 4.46 14.59
N VAL A 135 12.25 5.46 15.10
CA VAL A 135 10.84 5.72 14.74
C VAL A 135 10.63 6.07 13.26
N ALA A 136 11.66 6.56 12.58
CA ALA A 136 11.61 6.87 11.15
C ALA A 136 11.56 5.60 10.28
N ALA A 137 12.00 4.45 10.80
CA ALA A 137 12.02 3.17 10.10
C ALA A 137 10.65 2.47 10.02
N VAL A 138 9.57 3.11 10.50
CA VAL A 138 8.22 2.57 10.42
C VAL A 138 7.18 3.60 9.96
N ARG A 139 6.07 3.10 9.42
CA ARG A 139 4.86 3.85 9.08
C ARG A 139 3.63 3.08 9.56
N THR A 140 2.57 3.81 9.94
CA THR A 140 1.30 3.19 10.34
C THR A 140 0.56 2.60 9.16
N ASP A 141 0.64 3.31 8.03
CA ASP A 141 -0.02 3.01 6.77
C ASP A 141 0.70 3.72 5.63
N VAL A 142 0.45 3.26 4.41
CA VAL A 142 0.92 3.88 3.17
C VAL A 142 -0.13 3.69 2.07
N ARG A 143 -0.17 4.58 1.08
CA ARG A 143 -0.87 4.30 -0.17
C ARG A 143 -0.13 3.19 -0.92
N LEU A 144 -0.84 2.18 -1.40
CA LEU A 144 -0.27 1.12 -2.22
C LEU A 144 -0.13 1.60 -3.68
N ASP A 145 1.10 1.80 -4.12
CA ASP A 145 1.44 2.32 -5.45
C ASP A 145 2.05 1.26 -6.37
N LEU A 146 2.66 0.22 -5.80
CA LEU A 146 3.32 -0.85 -6.53
C LEU A 146 3.18 -2.18 -5.79
N ILE A 147 2.99 -3.26 -6.55
CA ILE A 147 3.14 -4.62 -6.06
C ILE A 147 4.36 -5.22 -6.75
N VAL A 148 5.26 -5.76 -5.95
CA VAL A 148 6.39 -6.54 -6.44
C VAL A 148 6.17 -8.00 -6.08
N ARG A 149 6.07 -8.85 -7.09
CA ARG A 149 6.00 -10.30 -6.92
C ARG A 149 7.36 -10.92 -7.10
N LEU A 150 7.91 -11.46 -6.02
CA LEU A 150 9.09 -12.29 -6.06
C LEU A 150 8.69 -13.69 -6.53
N GLN A 151 9.42 -14.23 -7.50
CA GLN A 151 9.17 -15.56 -8.05
C GLN A 151 10.49 -16.28 -8.30
N ARG A 152 10.53 -17.59 -8.05
CA ARG A 152 11.68 -18.41 -8.46
C ARG A 152 11.69 -18.55 -9.98
N PRO A 153 12.85 -18.51 -10.65
CA PRO A 153 12.94 -18.78 -12.08
C PRO A 153 12.30 -20.14 -12.38
N SER A 154 11.40 -20.17 -13.36
CA SER A 154 10.83 -21.42 -13.84
C SER A 154 11.00 -21.49 -15.36
N PRO A 155 11.25 -22.68 -15.94
CA PRO A 155 11.41 -22.84 -17.39
C PRO A 155 10.15 -22.47 -18.18
N GLN A 156 9.00 -22.40 -17.50
CA GLN A 156 7.67 -22.23 -18.10
C GLN A 156 7.20 -20.77 -18.13
N VAL A 157 7.89 -19.86 -17.43
CA VAL A 157 7.52 -18.45 -17.35
C VAL A 157 8.57 -17.62 -18.06
N GLU A 158 8.30 -17.24 -19.31
CA GLU A 158 9.00 -16.14 -19.94
C GLU A 158 8.65 -14.84 -19.21
N LEU A 159 9.56 -14.38 -18.36
CA LEU A 159 9.48 -13.04 -17.80
C LEU A 159 9.64 -12.03 -18.93
N ASP A 160 8.73 -11.05 -18.98
CA ASP A 160 8.80 -9.97 -19.97
C ASP A 160 10.12 -9.20 -19.78
N ARG A 161 11.04 -9.38 -20.73
CA ARG A 161 12.38 -8.77 -20.72
C ARG A 161 12.36 -7.33 -21.23
N THR A 162 11.24 -6.87 -21.79
CA THR A 162 11.15 -5.56 -22.45
C THR A 162 10.69 -4.45 -21.51
N GLY A 163 9.96 -4.80 -20.44
CA GLY A 163 9.36 -3.82 -19.52
C GLY A 163 8.28 -2.95 -20.16
N LEU A 164 7.84 -3.29 -21.38
CA LEU A 164 6.86 -2.51 -22.14
C LEU A 164 5.42 -2.78 -21.69
N ASN A 165 5.11 -4.01 -21.24
CA ASN A 165 3.80 -4.32 -20.68
C ASN A 165 3.79 -4.08 -19.16
N THR A 166 3.09 -3.02 -18.75
CA THR A 166 2.80 -2.83 -17.33
C THR A 166 1.67 -3.78 -16.94
N MET A 167 1.98 -4.75 -16.08
CA MET A 167 0.98 -5.63 -15.49
C MET A 167 0.27 -4.91 -14.35
N TYR A 168 -0.98 -5.29 -14.09
CA TYR A 168 -1.77 -4.72 -12.99
C TYR A 168 -2.45 -5.83 -12.20
N ARG A 169 -2.61 -5.60 -10.89
CA ARG A 169 -3.48 -6.39 -10.02
C ARG A 169 -4.68 -5.54 -9.61
N ASN A 170 -5.89 -6.07 -9.81
CA ASN A 170 -7.10 -5.40 -9.34
C ASN A 170 -7.28 -5.64 -7.84
N VAL A 171 -7.43 -4.57 -7.08
CA VAL A 171 -7.74 -4.58 -5.64
C VAL A 171 -8.98 -3.70 -5.44
N PHE A 172 -10.12 -4.30 -5.09
CA PHE A 172 -11.39 -3.59 -4.91
C PHE A 172 -11.79 -2.68 -6.10
N GLY A 173 -11.46 -3.07 -7.33
CA GLY A 173 -11.73 -2.28 -8.53
C GLY A 173 -10.59 -1.35 -8.94
N VAL A 174 -9.58 -1.14 -8.10
CA VAL A 174 -8.41 -0.29 -8.38
C VAL A 174 -7.29 -1.14 -8.99
N ASN A 175 -6.76 -0.72 -10.14
CA ASN A 175 -5.65 -1.40 -10.80
C ASN A 175 -4.31 -0.88 -10.26
N VAL A 176 -3.64 -1.70 -9.46
CA VAL A 176 -2.31 -1.40 -8.90
C VAL A 176 -1.24 -2.02 -9.80
N PRO A 177 -0.22 -1.28 -10.25
CA PRO A 177 0.90 -1.83 -11.03
C PRO A 177 1.56 -3.03 -10.34
N LEU A 178 1.87 -4.05 -11.13
CA LEU A 178 2.50 -5.29 -10.69
C LEU A 178 3.80 -5.51 -11.48
N VAL A 179 4.89 -5.72 -10.76
CA VAL A 179 6.19 -6.10 -11.33
C VAL A 179 6.60 -7.46 -10.77
N THR A 180 6.90 -8.41 -11.63
CA THR A 180 7.42 -9.71 -11.22
C THR A 180 8.94 -9.72 -11.32
N LEU A 181 9.62 -10.03 -10.22
CA LEU A 181 11.08 -10.10 -10.15
C LEU A 181 11.53 -11.54 -9.90
N PRO A 182 12.43 -12.10 -10.72
CA PRO A 182 13.05 -13.39 -10.44
C PRO A 182 14.01 -13.29 -9.25
N VAL A 183 13.94 -14.28 -8.37
CA VAL A 183 14.86 -14.45 -7.25
C VAL A 183 15.96 -15.43 -7.64
N ASP A 184 17.16 -14.88 -7.88
CA ASP A 184 18.38 -15.61 -8.21
C ASP A 184 19.43 -15.42 -7.12
N ALA A 185 20.28 -16.43 -6.92
CA ALA A 185 21.36 -16.35 -5.94
C ALA A 185 22.34 -15.20 -6.28
N GLY A 186 22.65 -14.36 -5.29
CA GLY A 186 23.56 -13.21 -5.44
C GLY A 186 22.91 -11.94 -5.99
N ARG A 187 21.61 -11.96 -6.31
CA ARG A 187 20.89 -10.74 -6.71
C ARG A 187 20.49 -9.92 -5.48
N ASP A 188 20.86 -8.65 -5.48
CA ASP A 188 20.39 -7.70 -4.46
C ASP A 188 18.92 -7.32 -4.73
N LEU A 189 18.00 -8.09 -4.14
CA LEU A 189 16.57 -7.87 -4.30
C LEU A 189 16.14 -6.50 -3.77
N ALA A 190 16.70 -6.05 -2.65
CA ALA A 190 16.39 -4.76 -2.08
C ALA A 190 16.70 -3.64 -3.08
N HIS A 191 17.87 -3.70 -3.74
CA HIS A 191 18.25 -2.69 -4.73
C HIS A 191 17.32 -2.70 -5.96
N VAL A 192 16.95 -3.87 -6.45
CA VAL A 192 16.04 -3.96 -7.61
C VAL A 192 14.63 -3.48 -7.26
N ILE A 193 14.14 -3.80 -6.05
CA ILE A 193 12.84 -3.31 -5.56
C ILE A 193 12.85 -1.78 -5.41
N GLU A 194 13.94 -1.22 -4.87
CA GLU A 194 14.14 0.22 -4.75
C GLU A 194 14.11 0.92 -6.11
N VAL A 195 14.83 0.39 -7.10
CA VAL A 195 14.80 0.90 -8.49
C VAL A 195 13.40 0.78 -9.10
N ALA A 196 12.68 -0.32 -8.84
CA ALA A 196 11.30 -0.49 -9.31
C ALA A 196 10.35 0.57 -8.71
N ALA A 197 10.51 0.88 -7.42
CA ALA A 197 9.75 1.92 -6.75
C ALA A 197 10.06 3.32 -7.30
N LEU A 198 11.34 3.64 -7.52
CA LEU A 198 11.76 4.90 -8.15
C LEU A 198 11.21 5.05 -9.56
N ASN A 199 11.24 3.98 -10.36
CA ASN A 199 10.65 3.98 -11.70
C ASN A 199 9.13 4.19 -11.65
N GLN A 200 8.44 3.56 -10.69
CA GLN A 200 7.02 3.78 -10.48
C GLN A 200 6.72 5.24 -10.10
N ARG A 201 7.54 5.84 -9.24
CA ARG A 201 7.43 7.27 -8.89
C ARG A 201 7.60 8.17 -10.11
N LEU A 202 8.55 7.88 -11.00
CA LEU A 202 8.74 8.62 -12.25
C LEU A 202 7.50 8.53 -13.15
N LYS A 203 6.94 7.32 -13.31
CA LYS A 203 5.69 7.12 -14.07
C LYS A 203 4.52 7.93 -13.50
N MET A 204 4.39 7.98 -12.16
CA MET A 204 3.37 8.79 -11.49
C MET A 204 3.56 10.30 -11.69
N LEU A 205 4.81 10.75 -11.89
CA LEU A 205 5.14 12.14 -12.25
C LEU A 205 5.00 12.44 -13.75
N GLY A 206 4.58 11.45 -14.56
CA GLY A 206 4.40 11.59 -16.01
C GLY A 206 5.65 11.29 -16.85
N HIS A 207 6.73 10.79 -16.25
CA HIS A 207 7.94 10.39 -16.95
C HIS A 207 7.98 8.87 -17.15
N ASP A 208 7.84 8.41 -18.40
CA ASP A 208 7.99 7.00 -18.76
C ASP A 208 9.26 6.78 -19.58
N ALA A 209 10.36 6.45 -18.90
CA ALA A 209 11.67 6.26 -19.51
C ALA A 209 11.69 5.14 -20.56
N ALA A 210 10.85 4.11 -20.42
CA ALA A 210 10.75 3.03 -21.40
C ALA A 210 10.10 3.53 -22.69
N LYS A 211 9.02 4.31 -22.57
CA LYS A 211 8.37 4.96 -23.72
C LYS A 211 9.29 5.95 -24.42
N GLU A 212 10.02 6.78 -23.66
CA GLU A 212 10.98 7.72 -24.24
C GLU A 212 12.12 7.02 -25.00
N LEU A 213 12.60 5.88 -24.50
CA LEU A 213 13.64 5.10 -25.17
C LEU A 213 13.09 4.42 -26.43
N ASP A 214 11.88 3.86 -26.37
CA ASP A 214 11.23 3.24 -27.53
C ASP A 214 10.99 4.27 -28.65
N GLU A 215 10.49 5.46 -28.31
CA GLU A 215 10.34 6.59 -29.24
C GLU A 215 11.69 7.00 -29.87
N LYS A 216 12.78 7.05 -29.08
CA LYS A 216 14.13 7.33 -29.58
C LYS A 216 14.63 6.22 -30.51
N LEU A 217 14.42 4.96 -30.18
CA LEU A 217 14.83 3.80 -30.98
C LEU A 217 14.07 3.75 -32.32
N ILE A 218 12.75 3.97 -32.31
CA ILE A 218 11.92 4.11 -33.52
C ILE A 218 12.41 5.28 -34.37
N GLY A 219 12.78 6.40 -33.75
CA GLY A 219 13.37 7.56 -34.43
C GLY A 219 14.70 7.25 -35.14
N ILE A 220 15.56 6.43 -34.54
CA ILE A 220 16.84 6.02 -35.15
C ILE A 220 16.63 5.01 -36.29
N LEU A 221 15.75 4.03 -36.08
CA LEU A 221 15.44 2.98 -37.07
C LEU A 221 14.76 3.57 -38.32
N SER A 222 13.84 4.53 -38.14
CA SER A 222 13.18 5.23 -39.24
C SER A 222 14.13 6.14 -40.04
N LYS A 223 15.11 6.77 -39.39
CA LYS A 223 16.16 7.54 -40.07
C LYS A 223 17.09 6.66 -40.92
N ARG A 224 17.46 5.47 -40.42
CA ARG A 224 18.28 4.51 -41.20
C ARG A 224 17.55 3.99 -42.44
N ARG A 225 16.24 3.74 -42.37
CA ARG A 225 15.42 3.29 -43.51
C ARG A 225 15.18 4.33 -44.61
N ARG A 226 15.42 5.62 -44.33
CA ARG A 226 15.33 6.72 -45.31
C ARG A 226 16.68 7.07 -45.95
N ALA A 227 17.78 6.56 -45.40
CA ALA A 227 19.14 6.80 -45.88
C ALA A 227 19.71 5.63 -46.70
N SER A 228 18.91 4.58 -46.90
CA SER A 228 19.15 3.41 -47.78
C SER A 228 18.15 3.44 -48.93
#